data_AF-A0A3M1LI46-F1
#
_entry.id   AF-A0A3M1LI46-F1
#
_cell.length_a   1.000
_cell.length_b   1.000
_cell.length_c   1.000
_cell.angle_alpha   90.00
_cell.angle_beta   90.00
_cell.angle_gamma   90.00
#
_symmetry.space_group_name_H-M   'P 1'
#
loop_
_entity.id
_entity.type
_entity.pdbx_description
1 polymer ?
#
loop_
_entity_poly.entity_id
_entity_poly.type
_entity_poly.pdbx_seq_one_letter_code
_entity_poly.pdbx_strand_id
1 'polypeptide(L)' 'GRYTFTTYSDDGVRLYVDGRRVLDSWRPMRGYRSVTVDLDAGEHTIVLEYFEQKGVALVRLSWHR' A
#
# COMPACT_ATOMS: atom_id res chain seq x y z
N GLY A 1 -14.79 5.67 7.76
CA GLY A 1 -15.56 4.85 6.81
C GLY A 1 -14.72 3.68 6.33
N ARG A 2 -15.31 2.81 5.50
CA ARG A 2 -14.59 1.72 4.85
C ARG A 2 -13.80 2.29 3.66
N TYR A 3 -12.49 2.11 3.63
CA TYR A 3 -11.62 2.59 2.54
C TYR A 3 -10.86 1.42 1.93
N THR A 4 -10.79 1.37 0.61
CA THR A 4 -9.95 0.41 -0.11
C THR A 4 -8.72 1.11 -0.66
N PHE A 5 -7.56 0.74 -0.12
CA PHE A 5 -6.26 1.14 -0.63
C PHE A 5 -5.82 0.17 -1.71
N THR A 6 -5.25 0.70 -2.80
CA THR A 6 -4.70 -0.08 -3.90
C THR A 6 -3.30 0.42 -4.23
N THR A 7 -2.34 -0.51 -4.30
CA THR A 7 -1.00 -0.24 -4.82
C THR A 7 -0.87 -0.83 -6.21
N TYR A 8 -0.11 -0.17 -7.08
CA TYR A 8 0.52 -0.79 -8.24
C TYR A 8 2.01 -0.59 -8.11
N SER A 9 2.80 -1.66 -8.11
CA SER A 9 4.23 -1.57 -7.94
C SER A 9 4.99 -2.57 -8.79
N ASP A 10 6.25 -2.23 -9.01
CA ASP A 10 7.38 -3.04 -9.47
C ASP A 10 8.52 -2.52 -8.59
N ASP A 11 9.05 -3.19 -7.56
CA ASP A 11 8.73 -4.50 -6.98
C ASP A 11 7.77 -4.44 -5.76
N GLY A 12 8.29 -4.68 -4.55
CA GLY A 12 7.50 -5.03 -3.36
C GLY A 12 7.11 -3.82 -2.53
N VAL A 13 6.01 -3.98 -1.78
CA VAL A 13 5.43 -2.92 -0.95
C VAL A 13 4.95 -3.42 0.41
N ARG A 14 4.97 -2.55 1.41
CA ARG A 14 4.20 -2.68 2.65
C ARG A 14 3.43 -1.42 2.93
N LEU A 15 2.15 -1.56 3.26
CA LEU A 15 1.30 -0.44 3.65
C LEU A 15 0.98 -0.53 5.13
N TYR A 16 1.14 0.60 5.81
CA TYR A 16 0.76 0.79 7.19
C TYR A 16 -0.29 1.91 7.28
N VAL A 17 -1.29 1.69 8.12
CA VAL A 17 -2.29 2.69 8.50
C VAL A 17 -2.27 2.78 10.01
N ASP A 18 -2.00 3.97 10.54
CA ASP A 18 -1.83 4.24 11.98
C ASP A 18 -0.83 3.28 12.65
N GLY A 19 0.29 3.04 11.96
CA GLY A 19 1.35 2.13 12.41
C GLY A 19 1.02 0.64 12.29
N ARG A 20 -0.21 0.26 11.95
CA ARG A 20 -0.60 -1.13 11.71
C ARG A 20 -0.33 -1.51 10.25
N ARG A 21 0.46 -2.57 10.03
CA ARG A 21 0.69 -3.15 8.70
C ARG A 21 -0.60 -3.78 8.19
N VAL A 22 -1.18 -3.20 7.14
CA VAL A 22 -2.44 -3.66 6.51
C VAL A 22 -2.21 -4.42 5.21
N LEU A 23 -1.09 -4.18 4.52
CA LEU A 23 -0.70 -4.89 3.31
C LEU A 23 0.78 -5.24 3.40
N ASP A 24 1.12 -6.50 3.16
CA ASP A 24 2.52 -6.97 3.10
C ASP A 24 2.74 -7.80 1.84
N SER A 25 3.39 -7.21 0.85
CA SER A 25 3.84 -7.88 -0.35
C SER A 25 5.32 -7.56 -0.58
N TRP A 26 6.14 -7.87 0.42
CA TRP A 26 7.58 -7.62 0.42
C TRP A 26 8.38 -8.71 -0.32
N ARG A 27 8.16 -8.82 -1.63
CA ARG A 27 8.87 -9.74 -2.54
C ARG A 27 8.90 -9.16 -3.96
N PRO A 28 9.80 -9.63 -4.83
CA PRO A 28 9.81 -9.22 -6.23
C PRO A 28 8.47 -9.53 -6.89
N MET A 29 7.88 -8.53 -7.51
CA MET A 29 6.61 -8.65 -8.20
C MET A 29 6.27 -7.39 -9.00
N ARG A 30 5.50 -7.57 -10.06
CA ARG A 30 4.82 -6.46 -10.73
C ARG A 30 3.31 -6.63 -10.66
N GLY A 31 2.59 -5.59 -10.25
CA GLY A 31 1.14 -5.56 -10.36
C GLY A 31 0.40 -4.91 -9.19
N TYR A 32 -0.90 -5.17 -9.14
CA TYR A 32 -1.79 -4.57 -8.16
C TYR A 32 -1.89 -5.38 -6.86
N ARG A 33 -2.02 -4.68 -5.74
CA ARG A 33 -2.49 -5.24 -4.45
C ARG A 33 -3.48 -4.29 -3.84
N SER A 34 -4.49 -4.83 -3.15
CA SER A 34 -5.50 -4.02 -2.49
C SER A 34 -5.80 -4.55 -1.10
N VAL A 35 -6.16 -3.64 -0.19
CA VAL A 35 -6.66 -3.96 1.14
C VAL A 35 -7.75 -2.97 1.52
N THR A 36 -8.80 -3.48 2.17
CA THR A 36 -9.86 -2.65 2.73
C THR A 36 -9.68 -2.51 4.24
N VAL A 37 -9.77 -1.28 4.74
CA VAL A 37 -9.58 -0.92 6.15
C VAL A 37 -10.75 -0.04 6.58
N ASP A 38 -11.26 -0.28 7.78
CA ASP A 38 -12.22 0.62 8.42
C ASP A 38 -11.44 1.69 9.19
N LEU A 39 -11.72 2.95 8.87
CA LEU A 39 -11.11 4.12 9.51
C LEU A 39 -12.18 4.91 10.25
N ASP A 40 -11.85 5.46 11.41
CA ASP A 40 -12.76 6.39 12.08
C ASP A 40 -12.74 7.76 11.40
N ALA A 41 -13.51 8.71 11.93
CA ALA A 41 -13.40 10.10 11.47
C ALA A 41 -12.18 10.75 12.11
N GLY A 42 -11.34 11.40 11.31
CA GLY A 42 -10.14 12.09 11.80
C GLY A 42 -8.98 11.99 10.83
N GLU A 43 -7.81 12.45 11.29
CA GLU A 43 -6.55 12.28 10.58
C GLU A 43 -6.00 10.87 10.82
N HIS A 44 -5.45 10.27 9.76
CA HIS A 44 -4.82 8.96 9.80
C HIS A 44 -3.44 9.03 9.17
N THR A 45 -2.48 8.32 9.75
CA THR A 45 -1.12 8.24 9.21
C THR A 45 -1.02 7.08 8.23
N ILE A 46 -0.59 7.37 7.01
CA ILE A 46 -0.39 6.36 5.95
C ILE A 46 1.10 6.28 5.62
N VAL A 47 1.69 5.09 5.74
CA VAL A 47 3.09 4.84 5.38
C VAL A 47 3.14 3.73 4.35
N LEU A 48 3.72 4.02 3.19
CA LEU A 48 4.03 3.02 2.17
C LEU A 48 5.54 2.82 2.12
N GLU A 49 5.99 1.63 2.51
CA GLU A 49 7.34 1.18 2.23
C GLU A 49 7.36 0.52 0.85
N TYR A 50 8.43 0.74 0.10
CA TYR A 50 8.61 0.25 -1.26
C TYR A 50 10.08 -0.16 -1.46
N PHE A 51 10.31 -1.21 -2.25
CA PHE A 51 11.63 -1.51 -2.78
C PHE A 51 11.55 -1.91 -4.26
N GLU A 52 12.66 -1.66 -4.95
CA GLU A 52 12.94 -2.15 -6.30
C GLU A 52 14.11 -3.12 -6.23
N GLN A 53 14.01 -4.32 -6.81
CA GLN A 53 15.15 -5.23 -6.87
C GLN A 53 16.02 -4.95 -8.11
N LYS A 54 15.42 -4.73 -9.29
CA LYS A 54 16.14 -4.51 -10.55
C LYS A 54 15.22 -3.98 -11.66
N GLY A 55 15.77 -3.09 -12.48
CA GLY A 55 15.07 -2.62 -13.68
C GLY A 55 14.27 -1.36 -13.40
N VAL A 56 12.95 -1.40 -13.62
CA VAL A 56 12.10 -0.19 -13.59
C VAL A 56 11.49 0.00 -12.21
N ALA A 57 11.94 1.03 -11.51
CA ALA A 57 11.33 1.42 -10.24
C ALA A 57 9.98 2.11 -10.49
N LEU A 58 8.89 1.52 -9.99
CA LEU A 58 7.56 2.12 -10.07
C LEU A 58 6.72 1.78 -8.84
N VAL A 59 6.12 2.80 -8.24
CA VAL A 59 5.10 2.63 -7.21
C VAL A 59 3.99 3.68 -7.33
N ARG A 60 2.74 3.24 -7.15
CA ARG A 60 1.56 4.10 -7.04
C ARG A 60 0.69 3.62 -5.90
N LEU A 61 0.18 4.54 -5.10
CA LEU A 61 -0.88 4.31 -4.12
C LEU A 61 -2.12 5.10 -4.53
N SER A 62 -3.29 4.48 -4.44
CA SER A 62 -4.59 5.14 -4.55
C SER A 62 -5.54 4.59 -3.49
N TRP A 63 -6.61 5.33 -3.21
CA TRP A 63 -7.68 4.88 -2.31
C TRP A 63 -9.04 5.42 -2.76
N HIS A 64 -10.09 4.71 -2.36
CA HIS A 64 -11.47 5.16 -2.47
C HIS A 64 -12.26 4.70 -1.25
N ARG A 65 -13.39 5.37 -1.00
CA ARG A 65 -14.38 5.02 0.02
C ARG A 65 -15.45 4.13 -0.59
#